data_AF-D9TNB3-F1
#
_entry.id   AF-D9TNB3-F1
#
_cell.length_a   1.000
_cell.length_b   1.000
_cell.length_c   1.000
_cell.angle_alpha   90.00
_cell.angle_beta   90.00
_cell.angle_gamma   90.00
#
_symmetry.space_group_name_H-M   'P 1'
#
loop_
_entity.id
_entity.type
_entity.pdbx_description
1 polymer ?
#
loop_
_entity_poly.entity_id
_entity_poly.type
_entity_poly.pdbx_seq_one_letter_code
_entity_poly.pdbx_strand_id
1 'polypeptide(L)'
;MPSLEDKIMSGGVFSMSKRRKLYPKAEDDLDSLKEEVAEELHLDDDIKERGFENMTTREVGKIGGNMVKKMIKYAEKEMDVKGGKID
;
A
#
# COMPACT_ATOMS: atom_id res chain seq x y z
N MET A 1 -22.35 -0.53 19.78
CA MET A 1 -20.91 -0.83 19.70
C MET A 1 -20.71 -1.69 18.47
N PRO A 2 -19.97 -1.24 17.44
CA PRO A 2 -19.69 -2.09 16.27
C PRO A 2 -18.87 -3.32 16.70
N SER A 3 -19.04 -4.42 15.96
CA SER A 3 -18.45 -5.73 16.25
C SER A 3 -16.92 -5.75 16.01
N LEU A 4 -16.20 -6.73 16.57
CA LEU A 4 -14.74 -6.83 16.42
C LEU A 4 -14.34 -7.10 14.96
N GLU A 5 -15.21 -7.82 14.23
CA GLU A 5 -15.17 -8.01 12.78
C GLU A 5 -15.39 -6.70 12.01
N ASP A 6 -16.31 -5.83 12.45
CA ASP A 6 -16.44 -4.47 11.88
C ASP A 6 -15.17 -3.64 12.12
N LYS A 7 -14.45 -3.85 13.22
CA LYS A 7 -13.19 -3.13 13.50
C LYS A 7 -12.06 -3.59 12.58
N ILE A 8 -11.97 -4.90 12.34
CA ILE A 8 -11.01 -5.51 11.42
C ILE A 8 -11.35 -5.14 9.96
N MET A 9 -12.64 -5.15 9.58
CA MET A 9 -13.09 -4.74 8.24
C MET A 9 -13.10 -3.21 8.05
N SER A 10 -13.25 -2.42 9.12
CA SER A 10 -13.01 -0.96 9.11
C SER A 10 -11.52 -0.59 9.12
N GLY A 11 -10.63 -1.57 9.29
CA GLY A 11 -9.19 -1.41 9.08
C GLY A 11 -8.83 -0.98 7.65
N GLY A 12 -9.79 -1.07 6.72
CA GLY A 12 -9.71 -0.53 5.36
C GLY A 12 -9.99 0.98 5.20
N VAL A 13 -10.12 1.77 6.28
CA VAL A 13 -10.36 3.23 6.16
C VAL A 13 -9.54 4.08 7.12
N PHE A 14 -8.22 3.88 7.18
CA PHE A 14 -7.32 4.95 7.66
C PHE A 14 -6.90 5.85 6.50
N SER A 15 -7.67 6.93 6.34
CA SER A 15 -7.42 8.05 5.44
C SER A 15 -6.07 8.72 5.75
N MET A 16 -4.97 8.22 5.19
CA MET A 16 -3.71 8.95 5.03
C MET A 16 -3.87 10.03 3.96
N SER A 17 -4.54 11.13 4.33
CA SER A 17 -5.03 12.17 3.43
C SER A 17 -6.01 11.62 2.38
N LYS A 18 -7.19 12.23 2.28
CA LYS A 18 -8.24 11.92 1.30
C LYS A 18 -7.82 12.33 -0.14
N ARG A 19 -6.55 12.11 -0.52
CA ARG A 19 -6.10 12.24 -1.89
C ARG A 19 -6.73 11.10 -2.67
N ARG A 20 -7.74 11.44 -3.47
CA ARG A 20 -8.32 10.54 -4.47
C ARG A 20 -7.17 9.87 -5.22
N LYS A 21 -7.17 8.53 -5.23
CA LYS A 21 -6.27 7.77 -6.10
C LYS A 21 -6.48 8.26 -7.53
N LEU A 22 -5.37 8.38 -8.28
CA LEU A 22 -5.42 8.80 -9.69
C LEU A 22 -6.24 7.82 -10.52
N TYR A 23 -6.17 6.53 -10.15
CA TYR A 23 -6.97 5.47 -10.72
C TYR A 23 -7.71 4.72 -9.60
N PRO A 24 -8.96 5.11 -9.29
CA PRO A 24 -9.73 4.53 -8.17
C PRO A 24 -9.92 3.01 -8.27
N LYS A 25 -9.93 2.45 -9.49
CA LYS A 25 -10.10 1.02 -9.69
C LYS A 25 -8.90 0.18 -9.25
N ALA A 26 -7.74 0.79 -8.94
CA ALA A 26 -6.57 0.10 -8.42
C ALA A 26 -6.46 0.20 -6.89
N GLU A 27 -7.53 0.57 -6.17
CA GLU A 27 -7.50 0.68 -4.71
C GLU A 27 -7.14 -0.67 -4.06
N ASP A 28 -7.86 -1.74 -4.42
CA ASP A 28 -7.62 -3.10 -3.91
C ASP A 28 -6.23 -3.63 -4.29
N ASP A 29 -5.76 -3.34 -5.51
CA ASP A 29 -4.42 -3.73 -5.97
C ASP A 29 -3.31 -3.01 -5.18
N LEU A 30 -3.51 -1.72 -4.89
CA LEU A 30 -2.56 -0.93 -4.10
C LEU A 30 -2.54 -1.35 -2.64
N ASP A 31 -3.67 -1.79 -2.09
CA ASP A 31 -3.74 -2.34 -0.74
C ASP A 31 -3.07 -3.71 -0.65
N SER A 32 -3.28 -4.57 -1.65
CA SER A 32 -2.56 -5.84 -1.77
C SER A 32 -1.04 -5.63 -1.86
N LEU A 33 -0.60 -4.66 -2.66
CA LEU A 33 0.83 -4.31 -2.77
C LEU A 33 1.40 -3.78 -1.45
N LYS A 34 0.61 -3.02 -0.68
CA LYS A 34 1.02 -2.49 0.63
C LYS A 34 1.22 -3.62 1.64
N GLU A 35 0.35 -4.63 1.64
CA GLU A 35 0.47 -5.84 2.46
C GLU A 35 1.70 -6.67 2.07
N GLU A 36 1.87 -6.96 0.76
CA GLU A 36 3.05 -7.68 0.24
C GLU A 36 4.36 -7.00 0.67
N VAL A 37 4.45 -5.68 0.51
CA VAL A 37 5.65 -4.92 0.89
C VAL A 37 5.86 -4.91 2.40
N ALA A 38 4.79 -4.88 3.20
CA ALA A 38 4.91 -4.94 4.65
C ALA A 38 5.49 -6.29 5.11
N GLU A 39 5.02 -7.40 4.53
CA GLU A 39 5.52 -8.75 4.79
C GLU A 39 7.00 -8.89 4.36
N GLU A 40 7.37 -8.42 3.16
CA GLU A 40 8.76 -8.45 2.69
C GLU A 40 9.73 -7.65 3.56
N LEU A 41 9.21 -6.62 4.25
CA LEU A 41 9.99 -5.77 5.14
C LEU A 41 9.99 -6.27 6.59
N HIS A 42 9.29 -7.36 6.89
CA HIS A 42 9.04 -7.87 8.25
C HIS A 42 8.42 -6.82 9.17
N LEU A 43 7.46 -6.06 8.66
CA LEU A 43 6.71 -5.02 9.38
C LEU A 43 5.24 -5.40 9.57
N ASP A 44 4.81 -6.56 9.08
CA ASP A 44 3.42 -7.01 9.15
C ASP A 44 2.97 -7.31 10.59
N ASP A 45 3.84 -7.89 11.41
CA ASP A 45 3.58 -8.09 12.85
C ASP A 45 3.44 -6.75 13.60
N ASP A 46 4.32 -5.80 13.29
CA ASP A 46 4.26 -4.44 13.84
C ASP A 46 2.94 -3.74 13.49
N ILE A 47 2.47 -3.91 12.24
CA ILE A 47 1.18 -3.37 11.79
C ILE A 47 0.02 -4.05 12.51
N LYS A 48 0.06 -5.37 12.69
CA LYS A 48 -1.00 -6.13 13.39
C LYS A 48 -1.10 -5.73 14.86
N GLU A 49 0.04 -5.51 15.52
CA GLU A 49 0.09 -5.15 16.94
C GLU A 49 -0.25 -3.68 17.19
N ARG A 50 0.35 -2.77 16.41
CA ARG A 50 0.31 -1.33 16.69
C ARG A 50 -0.61 -0.56 15.74
N GLY A 51 -0.83 -1.05 14.54
CA GLY A 51 -1.48 -0.33 13.45
C GLY A 51 -0.56 0.72 12.80
N PHE A 52 -0.80 1.03 11.52
CA PHE A 52 0.00 1.98 10.75
C PHE A 52 0.10 3.37 11.40
N GLU A 53 -0.94 3.82 12.10
CA GLU A 53 -0.99 5.13 12.76
C GLU A 53 -0.03 5.28 13.94
N ASN A 54 0.36 4.16 14.57
CA ASN A 54 1.26 4.13 15.72
C ASN A 54 2.68 3.67 15.34
N MET A 55 2.94 3.46 14.05
CA MET A 55 4.28 3.24 13.52
C MET A 55 5.01 4.56 13.28
N THR A 56 6.34 4.53 13.35
CA THR A 56 7.17 5.69 13.05
C THR A 56 7.06 6.07 11.57
N THR A 57 7.22 7.36 11.27
CA THR A 57 7.29 7.88 9.89
C THR A 57 8.33 7.15 9.03
N ARG A 58 9.41 6.68 9.65
CA ARG A 58 10.46 5.91 8.96
C ARG A 58 9.97 4.54 8.52
N GLU A 59 9.24 3.81 9.37
CA GLU A 59 8.71 2.48 9.04
C GLU A 59 7.64 2.58 7.94
N VAL A 60 6.64 3.45 8.10
CA VAL A 60 5.59 3.64 7.08
C VAL A 60 6.17 4.22 5.77
N GLY A 61 7.18 5.09 5.88
CA GLY A 61 7.90 5.62 4.72
C GLY A 61 8.70 4.55 3.98
N LYS A 62 9.26 3.56 4.69
CA LYS A 62 9.95 2.41 4.08
C LYS A 62 8.96 1.58 3.25
N ILE A 63 7.75 1.34 3.75
CA ILE A 63 6.70 0.62 3.02
C ILE A 63 6.34 1.39 1.74
N GLY A 64 5.92 2.64 1.87
CA GLY A 64 5.51 3.46 0.71
C GLY A 64 6.62 3.61 -0.34
N GLY A 65 7.87 3.78 0.09
CA GLY A 65 9.02 3.86 -0.82
C GLY A 65 9.27 2.56 -1.60
N ASN A 66 9.08 1.40 -0.97
CA ASN A 66 9.23 0.10 -1.64
C ASN A 66 8.05 -0.19 -2.59
N MET A 67 6.83 0.22 -2.24
CA MET A 67 5.70 0.17 -3.17
C MET A 67 6.01 0.94 -4.46
N VAL A 68 6.52 2.18 -4.34
CA VAL A 68 6.90 3.00 -5.51
C VAL A 68 7.99 2.33 -6.34
N LYS A 69 9.01 1.75 -5.70
CA LYS A 69 10.07 1.00 -6.42
C LYS A 69 9.50 -0.18 -7.22
N LYS A 70 8.58 -0.97 -6.63
CA LYS A 70 7.93 -2.09 -7.32
C LYS A 70 7.07 -1.62 -8.48
N MET A 71 6.27 -0.56 -8.29
CA MET A 71 5.45 0.02 -9.35
C MET A 71 6.29 0.55 -10.52
N ILE A 72 7.40 1.23 -10.24
CA ILE A 72 8.34 1.70 -11.29
C ILE A 72 8.92 0.50 -12.02
N LYS A 73 9.40 -0.53 -11.31
CA LYS A 73 9.94 -1.74 -11.94
C LYS A 73 8.91 -2.44 -12.83
N TYR A 74 7.64 -2.46 -12.41
CA TYR A 74 6.55 -2.97 -13.25
C TYR A 74 6.35 -2.10 -14.50
N ALA A 75 6.29 -0.77 -14.32
CA ALA A 75 6.15 0.16 -15.44
C ALA A 75 7.31 0.07 -16.44
N GLU A 76 8.56 -0.03 -15.98
CA GLU A 76 9.74 -0.19 -16.85
C GLU A 76 9.64 -1.45 -17.73
N LYS A 77 9.17 -2.57 -17.16
CA LYS A 77 8.92 -3.80 -17.92
C LYS A 77 7.79 -3.63 -18.95
N GLU A 78 6.69 -3.00 -18.56
CA GLU A 78 5.56 -2.76 -19.46
C GLU A 78 5.94 -1.79 -20.60
N MET A 79 6.79 -0.81 -20.31
CA MET A 79 7.32 0.10 -21.32
C MET A 79 8.18 -0.63 -22.35
N ASP A 80 9.03 -1.56 -21.91
CA ASP A 80 9.85 -2.38 -22.80
C ASP A 80 8.97 -3.18 -23.78
N VAL A 81 7.91 -3.83 -23.26
CA VAL A 81 6.94 -4.59 -24.06
C VAL A 81 6.18 -3.69 -25.04
N LYS A 82 5.81 -2.47 -24.64
CA LYS A 82 5.01 -1.53 -25.45
C LYS A 82 5.85 -0.64 -26.36
N GLY A 83 7.16 -0.86 -26.44
CA GLY A 83 8.07 -0.06 -27.28
C GLY A 83 8.25 1.38 -26.79
N GLY A 84 8.29 1.60 -25.48
CA GLY A 84 8.60 2.88 -24.83
C GLY A 84 7.48 3.91 -24.84
N LYS A 85 6.25 3.54 -25.23
CA LYS A 85 5.11 4.46 -25.23
C LYS A 85 4.47 4.53 -23.84
N ILE A 86 4.45 5.73 -23.27
CA ILE A 86 3.62 6.11 -22.13
C ILE A 86 2.74 7.25 -22.64
N ASP A 87 1.43 7.04 -22.63
CA ASP A 87 0.39 8.02 -22.94
C ASP A 87 0.04 8.90 -21.73
#